data_AF-T2HPG7-F1
#
_entry.id   AF-T2HPG7-F1
#
_cell.length_a   1.000
_cell.length_b   1.000
_cell.length_c   1.000
_cell.angle_alpha   90.00
_cell.angle_beta   90.00
_cell.angle_gamma   90.00
#
_symmetry.space_group_name_H-M   'P 1'
#
loop_
_entity.id
_entity.type
_entity.pdbx_description
1 polymer ?
#
loop_
_entity_poly.entity_id
_entity_poly.type
_entity_poly.pdbx_seq_one_letter_code
_entity_poly.pdbx_strand_id
1 'polypeptide(L)' 'FQGIVSWGPTPCAQPRKPALYSKVFDHLDWIQSIIAGNTTVTCPHENL' A
#
# COMPACT_ATOMS: atom_id res chain seq x y z
N PHE A 1 4.29 13.25 -0.35
CA PHE A 1 3.82 11.95 -0.90
C PHE A 1 4.78 10.87 -0.46
N GLN A 2 4.29 9.83 0.22
CA GLN A 2 5.07 8.72 0.78
C GLN A 2 4.31 7.40 0.54
N GLY A 3 5.03 6.30 0.38
CA GLY A 3 4.45 4.98 0.10
C GLY A 3 5.48 3.86 0.30
N ILE A 4 5.00 2.61 0.35
CA ILE A 4 5.85 1.41 0.45
C ILE A 4 6.09 0.89 -0.97
N VAL A 5 7.33 0.51 -1.31
CA VAL A 5 7.64 -0.02 -2.65
C VAL A 5 6.86 -1.31 -2.89
N SER A 6 6.18 -1.43 -4.03
CA SER A 6 5.40 -2.62 -4.38
C SER A 6 5.98 -3.30 -5.62
N TRP A 7 6.09 -2.56 -6.71
CA TRP A 7 6.53 -3.12 -7.99
C TRP A 7 7.23 -2.08 -8.85
N GLY A 8 8.08 -2.54 -9.77
CA GLY A 8 8.66 -1.70 -10.80
C GLY A 8 9.10 -2.51 -12.01
N PRO A 9 9.37 -1.85 -13.14
CA PRO A 9 9.84 -2.50 -14.35
C PRO A 9 11.28 -3.04 -14.20
N THR A 10 11.58 -4.10 -14.96
CA THR A 10 12.95 -4.61 -15.16
C THR A 10 13.30 -4.50 -16.66
N PRO A 11 14.35 -3.77 -17.07
CA PRO A 11 15.27 -2.99 -16.24
C PRO A 11 14.61 -1.77 -15.58
N CYS A 12 15.23 -1.27 -14.50
CA CYS A 12 14.74 -0.11 -13.76
C CYS A 12 14.95 1.21 -14.55
N ALA A 13 14.34 2.30 -14.06
CA ALA A 13 14.51 3.66 -14.59
C ALA A 13 14.16 3.86 -16.08
N GLN A 14 13.27 3.03 -16.63
CA GLN A 14 12.82 3.18 -18.01
C GLN A 14 11.94 4.43 -18.21
N PRO A 15 12.09 5.18 -19.32
CA PRO A 15 11.26 6.34 -19.62
C PRO A 15 9.77 5.98 -19.62
N ARG A 16 8.95 6.77 -18.91
CA ARG A 16 7.49 6.57 -18.79
C ARG A 16 7.07 5.22 -18.16
N LYS A 17 7.97 4.56 -17.42
CA LYS A 17 7.67 3.33 -16.67
C LYS A 17 7.97 3.58 -15.18
N PRO A 18 7.04 4.22 -14.44
CA PRO A 18 7.25 4.50 -13.03
C PRO A 18 7.22 3.23 -12.19
N ALA A 19 7.86 3.28 -11.01
CA ALA A 19 7.62 2.31 -9.96
C ALA A 19 6.27 2.58 -9.29
N LEU A 20 5.63 1.52 -8.82
CA LEU A 20 4.36 1.54 -8.11
C LEU A 20 4.62 1.40 -6.60
N TYR A 21 3.94 2.25 -5.84
CA TYR A 21 4.02 2.30 -4.38
C TYR A 21 2.63 2.08 -3.79
N SER A 22 2.54 1.29 -2.73
CA SER A 22 1.33 1.18 -1.92
C SER A 22 1.08 2.52 -1.21
N LYS A 23 -0.12 3.06 -1.39
CA LYS A 23 -0.54 4.33 -0.77
C LYS A 23 -0.89 4.10 0.69
N VAL A 24 0.08 4.37 1.56
CA VAL A 24 -0.03 4.15 3.02
C VAL A 24 -1.24 4.88 3.63
N PHE A 25 -1.55 6.06 3.12
CA PHE A 25 -2.66 6.87 3.61
C PHE A 25 -4.00 6.12 3.60
N ASP A 26 -4.27 5.33 2.55
CA ASP A 26 -5.54 4.60 2.43
C ASP A 26 -5.64 3.43 3.43
N HIS A 27 -4.53 3.05 4.08
CA HIS A 27 -4.43 1.91 4.99
C HIS A 27 -4.31 2.33 6.47
N LEU A 28 -4.33 3.64 6.77
CA LEU A 28 -4.04 4.12 8.13
C LEU A 28 -5.02 3.56 9.17
N ASP A 29 -6.31 3.51 8.86
CA ASP A 29 -7.33 2.99 9.78
C ASP A 29 -7.15 1.48 10.04
N TRP A 30 -6.89 0.72 8.97
CA TRP A 30 -6.59 -0.71 9.07
C TRP A 30 -5.33 -0.95 9.93
N ILE A 31 -4.23 -0.22 9.65
CA ILE A 31 -2.96 -0.33 10.41
C ILE A 31 -3.19 -0.01 11.89
N GLN A 32 -3.86 1.10 12.20
CA GLN A 32 -4.12 1.52 13.59
C GLN A 32 -5.02 0.52 14.32
N SER A 33 -6.03 -0.03 13.64
CA SER A 33 -6.92 -1.06 14.19
C SER A 33 -6.15 -2.34 14.55
N ILE A 34 -5.24 -2.80 13.68
CA ILE A 34 -4.37 -3.94 13.96
C ILE A 34 -3.46 -3.65 15.17
N ILE A 35 -2.83 -2.48 15.24
CA ILE A 35 -1.99 -2.07 16.38
C ILE A 35 -2.79 -2.02 17.69
N ALA A 36 -4.07 -1.62 17.64
CA ALA A 36 -4.98 -1.61 18.78
C ALA A 36 -5.46 -3.02 19.21
N GLY A 37 -5.04 -4.07 18.51
CA GLY A 37 -5.35 -5.46 18.83
C GLY A 37 -6.61 -6.02 18.18
N ASN A 38 -7.21 -5.29 17.23
CA ASN A 38 -8.34 -5.83 16.45
C ASN A 38 -7.82 -6.84 15.42
N THR A 39 -8.25 -8.10 15.52
CA THR A 39 -7.82 -9.20 14.64
C THR A 39 -8.80 -9.51 13.51
N THR A 40 -9.92 -8.79 13.41
CA THR A 40 -11.00 -9.05 12.43
C THR A 40 -11.24 -7.89 11.46
N VAL A 41 -10.45 -6.81 11.53
CA VAL A 41 -10.52 -5.69 10.59
C VAL A 41 -10.05 -6.11 9.19
N THR A 42 -10.79 -5.69 8.15
CA THR A 42 -10.45 -5.97 6.74
C THR A 42 -9.62 -4.86 6.12
N CYS A 43 -8.87 -5.18 5.07
CA CYS A 43 -8.07 -4.20 4.35
C CYS A 43 -8.96 -3.26 3.51
N PRO A 44 -8.50 -2.04 3.18
CA PRO A 44 -9.31 -1.00 2.52
C PRO A 44 -9.90 -1.37 1.15
N HIS A 45 -9.39 -2.43 0.51
CA HIS A 45 -9.78 -2.89 -0.82
C HIS A 45 -10.49 -4.26 -0.83
N GLU A 46 -10.70 -4.90 0.32
CA GLU A 46 -11.38 -6.22 0.39
C GLU A 46 -12.92 -6.12 0.32
N ASN A 47 -13.48 -4.92 0.19
CA ASN A 47 -14.93 -4.68 0.07
C ASN A 47 -15.40 -4.40 -1.36
N LEU A 48 -14.65 -4.85 -2.38
CA LEU A 48 -15.10 -4.90 -3.79
C LEU A 48 -15.11 -6.33 -4.30
#